data_AF-A0A2P8QQM1-F1
#
_entry.id   AF-A0A2P8QQM1-F1
#
_cell.length_a   1.000
_cell.length_b   1.000
_cell.length_c   1.000
_cell.angle_alpha   90.00
_cell.angle_beta   90.00
_cell.angle_gamma   90.00
#
_symmetry.space_group_name_H-M   'P 1'
#
loop_
_entity.id
_entity.type
_entity.pdbx_description
1 polymer ?
#
loop_
_entity_poly.entity_id
_entity_poly.type
_entity_poly.pdbx_seq_one_letter_code
_entity_poly.pdbx_strand_id
1 'polypeptide(L)'
;MLTCSQPAVLTFKSIGSSYACTGSTNWIVNTKITVDTQDYIVKQNETLNLTINPGQQVKVTSVPVEPAGKNCSNSDTPVESTSTTKVKSLRNGDNVPSIQAFSSQTSIEQYLRNYVSNGKINIGAKDIIYLFEIGQSNPSNSGFDLQDNVFLVSVSDPTPTPLPTYTYSIWASSTTPAQIANDSRAIEVGVKFKSDVDGYITGIRFYKGSGNTGTHIGNLWTSSGQKLATATFTNETATGWQQVNFAQPVPITANTVYIASYHTSRGYYAANQRYFETAGVDSPPLHFLRNGESGGNGVYKYGATSSFPTDTYRSSNYWIDVVFINSYL
;
A
#
# COMPACT_ATOMS: atom_id res chain seq x y z
N MET A 1 26.60 -12.94 13.38
CA MET A 1 25.23 -13.29 12.94
C MET A 1 24.36 -12.06 13.01
N LEU A 2 23.35 -11.96 12.15
CA LEU A 2 22.41 -10.87 12.14
C LEU A 2 21.18 -11.24 12.97
N THR A 3 20.66 -10.28 13.71
CA THR A 3 19.41 -10.38 14.46
C THR A 3 18.62 -9.09 14.28
N CYS A 4 17.30 -9.20 14.31
CA CYS A 4 16.40 -8.05 14.26
C CYS A 4 15.70 -7.88 15.61
N SER A 5 15.62 -6.66 16.13
CA SER A 5 14.87 -6.34 17.36
C SER A 5 13.38 -6.11 17.12
N GLN A 6 13.00 -5.91 15.85
CA GLN A 6 11.63 -5.73 15.36
C GLN A 6 11.49 -6.57 14.08
N PRO A 7 10.26 -6.92 13.65
CA PRO A 7 10.06 -7.53 12.34
C PRO A 7 10.71 -6.66 11.25
N ALA A 8 11.45 -7.29 10.33
CA ALA A 8 12.15 -6.62 9.23
C ALA A 8 12.10 -7.48 7.97
N VAL A 9 12.20 -6.85 6.80
CA VAL A 9 12.49 -7.56 5.56
C VAL A 9 13.97 -7.38 5.26
N LEU A 10 14.69 -8.50 5.15
CA LEU A 10 16.07 -8.54 4.71
C LEU A 10 16.13 -8.92 3.22
N THR A 11 16.76 -8.06 2.44
CA THR A 11 17.05 -8.30 1.02
C THR A 11 18.52 -8.72 0.87
N PHE A 12 18.74 -9.92 0.38
CA PHE A 12 20.04 -10.54 0.17
C PHE A 12 20.37 -10.51 -1.31
N LYS A 13 21.43 -9.82 -1.70
CA LYS A 13 21.81 -9.61 -3.10
C LYS A 13 23.28 -9.91 -3.33
N SER A 14 23.56 -10.80 -4.29
CA SER A 14 24.92 -10.96 -4.80
C SER A 14 25.29 -9.72 -5.64
N ILE A 15 26.38 -9.06 -5.26
CA ILE A 15 26.92 -7.89 -5.98
C ILE A 15 28.03 -8.30 -6.95
N GLY A 16 28.79 -9.34 -6.59
CA GLY A 16 29.89 -9.84 -7.40
C GLY A 16 30.56 -11.05 -6.78
N SER A 17 31.36 -11.74 -7.56
CA SER A 17 32.20 -12.85 -7.12
C SER A 17 33.32 -13.05 -8.12
N SER A 18 34.56 -13.13 -7.67
CA SER A 18 35.69 -13.46 -8.52
C SER A 18 36.61 -14.49 -7.89
N TYR A 19 36.09 -15.63 -7.43
CA TYR A 19 36.97 -16.68 -6.92
C TYR A 19 37.85 -17.26 -8.05
N ALA A 20 39.14 -16.92 -8.11
CA ALA A 20 40.03 -17.35 -9.17
C ALA A 20 41.19 -18.19 -8.64
N CYS A 21 41.50 -19.27 -9.38
CA CYS A 21 42.61 -20.14 -9.06
C CYS A 21 43.63 -20.11 -10.19
N THR A 22 44.92 -20.18 -9.85
CA THR A 22 46.03 -20.08 -10.79
C THR A 22 45.81 -20.98 -12.02
N GLY A 23 45.76 -20.38 -13.21
CA GLY A 23 45.58 -21.10 -14.48
C GLY A 23 44.14 -21.48 -14.83
N SER A 24 43.12 -20.95 -14.14
CA SER A 24 41.69 -21.22 -14.41
C SER A 24 40.84 -19.96 -14.56
N THR A 25 39.67 -20.10 -15.18
CA THR A 25 38.59 -19.10 -15.20
C THR A 25 37.99 -18.91 -13.81
N ASN A 26 37.41 -17.74 -13.51
CA ASN A 26 36.71 -17.49 -12.25
C ASN A 26 35.62 -18.54 -11.98
N TRP A 27 35.56 -18.98 -10.73
CA TRP A 27 34.64 -19.99 -10.21
C TRP A 27 33.36 -19.33 -9.70
N ILE A 28 32.26 -20.08 -9.75
CA ILE A 28 30.97 -19.61 -9.26
C ILE A 28 30.94 -19.76 -7.74
N VAL A 29 30.52 -18.69 -7.06
CA VAL A 29 30.30 -18.71 -5.62
C VAL A 29 28.83 -18.43 -5.34
N ASN A 30 28.19 -19.36 -4.62
CA ASN A 30 26.83 -19.16 -4.14
C ASN A 30 26.86 -18.60 -2.72
N THR A 31 25.78 -17.93 -2.32
CA THR A 31 25.61 -17.48 -0.95
C THR A 31 24.48 -18.24 -0.30
N LYS A 32 24.76 -18.92 0.80
CA LYS A 32 23.75 -19.56 1.63
C LYS A 32 23.31 -18.62 2.74
N ILE A 33 22.01 -18.44 2.86
CA ILE A 33 21.36 -17.71 3.95
C ILE A 33 20.68 -18.75 4.84
N THR A 34 21.12 -18.86 6.08
CA THR A 34 20.47 -19.71 7.10
C THR A 34 19.66 -18.81 8.02
N VAL A 35 18.35 -19.02 8.10
CA VAL A 35 17.47 -18.41 9.10
C VAL A 35 17.11 -19.49 10.11
N ASP A 36 17.65 -19.38 11.32
CA ASP A 36 17.61 -20.41 12.36
C ASP A 36 18.14 -21.76 11.84
N THR A 37 17.26 -22.65 11.37
CA THR A 37 17.60 -23.96 10.79
C THR A 37 17.29 -24.07 9.30
N GLN A 38 16.62 -23.07 8.70
CA GLN A 38 16.19 -23.10 7.31
C GLN A 38 17.25 -22.47 6.40
N ASP A 39 17.69 -23.24 5.41
CA ASP A 39 18.66 -22.78 4.41
C ASP A 39 17.97 -22.27 3.13
N TYR A 40 18.52 -21.19 2.58
CA TYR A 40 18.19 -20.60 1.29
C TYR A 40 19.47 -20.35 0.50
N ILE A 41 19.44 -20.50 -0.82
CA ILE A 41 20.59 -20.26 -1.70
C ILE A 41 20.31 -19.05 -2.59
N VAL A 42 21.25 -18.11 -2.62
CA VAL A 42 21.28 -16.97 -3.53
C VAL A 42 22.43 -17.16 -4.49
N LYS A 43 22.13 -17.39 -5.77
CA LYS A 43 23.15 -17.52 -6.81
C LYS A 43 23.64 -16.15 -7.28
N GLN A 44 24.67 -16.14 -8.10
CA GLN A 44 25.20 -14.92 -8.70
C GLN A 44 24.09 -14.16 -9.45
N ASN A 45 24.02 -12.84 -9.25
CA ASN A 45 22.99 -11.94 -9.78
C ASN A 45 21.55 -12.18 -9.31
N GLU A 46 21.31 -13.11 -8.38
CA GLU A 46 20.00 -13.29 -7.77
C GLU A 46 19.79 -12.35 -6.57
N THR A 47 18.53 -12.17 -6.21
CA THR A 47 18.11 -11.46 -5.00
C THR A 47 17.08 -12.29 -4.26
N LEU A 48 17.21 -12.38 -2.95
CA LEU A 48 16.27 -13.07 -2.06
C LEU A 48 15.74 -12.08 -1.02
N ASN A 49 14.42 -12.08 -0.80
CA ASN A 49 13.79 -11.29 0.25
C ASN A 49 13.23 -12.23 1.32
N LEU A 50 13.58 -12.02 2.57
CA LEU A 50 13.04 -12.79 3.71
C LEU A 50 12.50 -11.85 4.78
N THR A 51 11.31 -12.15 5.29
CA THR A 51 10.80 -11.53 6.52
C THR A 51 11.45 -12.21 7.71
N ILE A 52 12.10 -11.43 8.57
CA ILE A 52 12.79 -11.88 9.78
C ILE A 52 12.05 -11.32 11.00
N ASN A 53 11.56 -12.23 11.85
CA ASN A 53 10.89 -11.89 13.09
C ASN A 53 11.91 -11.65 14.23
N PRO A 54 11.53 -10.91 15.29
CA PRO A 54 12.38 -10.71 16.45
C PRO A 54 12.90 -12.03 17.04
N GLY A 55 14.19 -12.08 17.33
CA GLY A 55 14.85 -13.24 17.93
C GLY A 55 15.35 -14.30 16.94
N GLN A 56 14.93 -14.25 15.67
CA GLN A 56 15.49 -15.14 14.64
C GLN A 56 16.94 -14.78 14.33
N GLN A 57 17.77 -15.79 14.11
CA GLN A 57 19.18 -15.64 13.80
C GLN A 57 19.42 -15.88 12.33
N VAL A 58 20.07 -14.90 11.68
CA VAL A 58 20.42 -14.99 10.26
C VAL A 58 21.93 -15.11 10.11
N LYS A 59 22.34 -16.14 9.37
CA LYS A 59 23.74 -16.40 9.03
C LYS A 59 23.91 -16.36 7.52
N VAL A 60 24.90 -15.60 7.06
CA VAL A 60 25.32 -15.55 5.66
C VAL A 60 26.60 -16.37 5.53
N THR A 61 26.64 -17.30 4.57
CA THR A 61 27.78 -18.18 4.30
C THR A 61 28.10 -18.16 2.81
N SER A 62 29.34 -17.84 2.47
CA SER A 62 29.87 -17.98 1.12
C SER A 62 30.21 -19.45 0.84
N VAL A 63 29.69 -20.01 -0.25
CA VAL A 63 29.83 -21.43 -0.59
C VAL A 63 30.47 -21.54 -1.97
N PRO A 64 31.75 -21.95 -2.07
CA PRO A 64 32.37 -22.19 -3.37
C PRO A 64 31.65 -23.35 -4.07
N VAL A 65 31.39 -23.20 -5.37
CA VAL A 65 30.82 -24.28 -6.19
C VAL A 65 31.93 -24.83 -7.07
N GLU A 66 32.52 -25.94 -6.65
CA GLU A 66 33.60 -26.59 -7.39
C GLU A 66 33.06 -27.22 -8.69
N PRO A 67 33.64 -26.91 -9.87
CA PRO A 67 33.42 -27.70 -11.07
C PRO A 67 34.00 -29.10 -10.89
N ALA A 68 33.28 -30.14 -11.34
CA ALA A 68 33.75 -31.52 -11.24
C ALA A 68 35.17 -31.69 -11.80
N GLY A 69 36.09 -32.21 -10.98
CA GLY A 69 37.46 -32.55 -11.39
C GLY A 69 38.49 -31.42 -11.31
N LYS A 70 38.18 -30.28 -10.67
CA LYS A 70 39.16 -29.23 -10.34
C LYS A 70 39.19 -28.97 -8.84
N ASN A 71 40.39 -28.79 -8.27
CA ASN A 71 40.59 -28.43 -6.85
C ASN A 71 41.41 -27.15 -6.76
N CYS A 72 40.90 -26.11 -6.10
CA CYS A 72 41.64 -24.89 -5.81
C CYS A 72 42.23 -24.97 -4.41
N SER A 73 43.28 -25.78 -4.26
CA SER A 73 43.84 -26.16 -2.95
C SER A 73 42.84 -26.94 -2.08
N ASN A 74 43.32 -27.72 -1.12
CA ASN A 74 42.47 -28.51 -0.23
C ASN A 74 41.73 -27.66 0.83
N SER A 75 41.47 -26.37 0.56
CA SER A 75 40.98 -25.39 1.54
C SER A 75 39.70 -24.63 1.12
N ASP A 76 39.02 -25.12 0.08
CA ASP A 76 37.75 -24.65 -0.50
C ASP A 76 36.54 -24.91 0.42
N THR A 77 36.64 -24.43 1.65
CA THR A 77 35.59 -24.58 2.67
C THR A 77 34.65 -23.38 2.66
N PRO A 78 33.34 -23.58 2.91
CA PRO A 78 32.41 -22.46 3.08
C PRO A 78 32.88 -21.48 4.16
N VAL A 79 32.73 -20.19 3.89
CA VAL A 79 33.16 -19.12 4.81
C VAL A 79 31.94 -18.38 5.34
N GLU A 80 31.79 -18.41 6.67
CA GLU A 80 30.68 -17.74 7.35
C GLU A 80 30.98 -16.25 7.59
N SER A 81 29.94 -15.41 7.53
CA SER A 81 29.98 -13.97 7.83
C SER A 81 30.45 -13.62 9.25
N THR A 82 30.57 -14.62 10.13
CA THR A 82 31.13 -14.51 11.48
C THR A 82 32.65 -14.68 11.53
N SER A 83 33.29 -15.07 10.42
CA SER A 83 34.75 -15.20 10.35
C SER A 83 35.42 -13.85 10.59
N THR A 84 36.42 -13.82 11.46
CA THR A 84 37.19 -12.61 11.79
C THR A 84 38.44 -12.44 10.93
N THR A 85 38.79 -13.46 10.14
CA THR A 85 40.02 -13.50 9.35
C THR A 85 39.78 -13.52 7.86
N LYS A 86 38.59 -13.93 7.40
CA LYS A 86 38.25 -14.10 5.97
C LYS A 86 37.06 -13.26 5.52
N VAL A 87 36.56 -12.37 6.38
CA VAL A 87 35.41 -11.52 6.05
C VAL A 87 35.68 -10.09 6.48
N LYS A 88 35.35 -9.17 5.59
CA LYS A 88 35.24 -7.74 5.90
C LYS A 88 33.81 -7.27 5.67
N SER A 89 33.25 -6.57 6.64
CA SER A 89 31.94 -5.93 6.51
C SER A 89 32.08 -4.43 6.29
N LEU A 90 31.31 -3.88 5.37
CA LEU A 90 31.23 -2.45 5.09
C LEU A 90 29.84 -1.92 5.45
N ARG A 91 29.80 -0.75 6.08
CA ARG A 91 28.61 0.01 6.47
C ARG A 91 28.55 1.34 5.74
N ASN A 92 27.40 1.99 5.80
CA ASN A 92 27.24 3.34 5.26
C ASN A 92 28.25 4.31 5.89
N GLY A 93 28.97 5.08 5.05
CA GLY A 93 29.99 6.04 5.46
C GLY A 93 31.42 5.48 5.61
N ASP A 94 31.59 4.16 5.52
CA ASP A 94 32.92 3.54 5.54
C ASP A 94 33.75 3.98 4.32
N ASN A 95 35.08 3.97 4.45
CA ASN A 95 35.95 4.16 3.30
C ASN A 95 35.82 2.96 2.36
N VAL A 96 35.82 3.21 1.05
CA VAL A 96 35.98 2.14 0.06
C VAL A 96 37.33 1.46 0.33
N PRO A 97 37.36 0.13 0.50
CA PRO A 97 38.60 -0.56 0.83
C PRO A 97 39.53 -0.59 -0.39
N SER A 98 40.79 -0.23 -0.19
CA SER A 98 41.84 -0.36 -1.20
C SER A 98 42.34 -1.80 -1.20
N ILE A 99 41.72 -2.66 -2.02
CA ILE A 99 42.10 -4.06 -2.15
C ILE A 99 42.63 -4.30 -3.56
N GLN A 100 43.82 -4.87 -3.64
CA GLN A 100 44.41 -5.26 -4.92
C GLN A 100 43.80 -6.59 -5.38
N ALA A 101 43.12 -6.55 -6.52
CA ALA A 101 42.57 -7.75 -7.14
C ALA A 101 43.67 -8.76 -7.51
N PHE A 102 43.41 -10.04 -7.26
CA PHE A 102 44.32 -11.10 -7.69
C PHE A 102 44.27 -11.27 -9.21
N SER A 103 45.44 -11.31 -9.86
CA SER A 103 45.55 -11.56 -11.31
C SER A 103 44.68 -10.59 -12.15
N SER A 104 43.86 -11.10 -13.06
CA SER A 104 42.96 -10.33 -13.94
C SER A 104 41.53 -10.24 -13.41
N GLN A 105 41.32 -10.38 -12.10
CA GLN A 105 39.99 -10.27 -11.52
C GLN A 105 39.45 -8.83 -11.57
N THR A 106 38.12 -8.72 -11.54
CA THR A 106 37.41 -7.44 -11.38
C THR A 106 37.77 -6.82 -10.04
N SER A 107 38.07 -5.52 -9.99
CA SER A 107 38.41 -4.83 -8.74
C SER A 107 37.19 -4.62 -7.82
N ILE A 108 37.45 -4.41 -6.54
CA ILE A 108 36.38 -4.25 -5.55
C ILE A 108 35.59 -2.96 -5.80
N GLU A 109 36.27 -1.91 -6.26
CA GLU A 109 35.65 -0.64 -6.64
C GLU A 109 34.63 -0.82 -7.76
N GLN A 110 34.92 -1.71 -8.73
CA GLN A 110 33.99 -1.98 -9.82
C GLN A 110 32.72 -2.70 -9.35
N TYR A 111 32.82 -3.63 -8.39
CA TYR A 111 31.64 -4.25 -7.77
C TYR A 111 30.85 -3.23 -6.92
N LEU A 112 31.55 -2.35 -6.22
CA LEU A 112 30.95 -1.37 -5.32
C LEU A 112 30.48 -0.08 -6.02
N ARG A 113 30.74 0.11 -7.32
CA ARG A 113 30.52 1.39 -8.03
C ARG A 113 29.14 2.03 -7.87
N ASN A 114 28.09 1.23 -7.68
CA ASN A 114 26.72 1.70 -7.50
C ASN A 114 26.37 2.03 -6.03
N TYR A 115 27.28 1.74 -5.11
CA TYR A 115 27.14 1.87 -3.65
C TYR A 115 28.24 2.76 -3.07
N VAL A 116 28.83 3.63 -3.90
CA VAL A 116 29.91 4.53 -3.52
C VAL A 116 29.55 5.95 -3.93
N SER A 117 29.80 6.90 -3.03
CA SER A 117 29.72 8.33 -3.28
C SER A 117 30.87 9.03 -2.57
N ASN A 118 31.60 9.90 -3.27
CA ASN A 118 32.73 10.66 -2.73
C ASN A 118 33.78 9.79 -2.00
N GLY A 119 34.09 8.60 -2.55
CA GLY A 119 35.06 7.67 -1.97
C GLY A 119 34.59 6.96 -0.69
N LYS A 120 33.30 7.10 -0.34
CA LYS A 120 32.66 6.47 0.80
C LYS A 120 31.58 5.49 0.35
N ILE A 121 31.38 4.43 1.12
CA ILE A 121 30.24 3.53 0.96
C ILE A 121 28.96 4.31 1.22
N ASN A 122 28.00 4.21 0.30
CA ASN A 122 26.72 4.90 0.30
C ASN A 122 25.59 3.86 0.14
N ILE A 123 25.09 3.36 1.27
CA ILE A 123 24.02 2.34 1.37
C ILE A 123 23.02 2.71 2.47
N GLY A 124 21.93 1.95 2.63
CA GLY A 124 20.98 2.18 3.71
C GLY A 124 21.65 2.15 5.09
N ALA A 125 21.16 2.93 6.05
CA ALA A 125 21.79 3.09 7.36
C ALA A 125 21.92 1.75 8.15
N LYS A 126 21.05 0.78 7.88
CA LYS A 126 21.04 -0.55 8.50
C LYS A 126 21.71 -1.62 7.62
N ASP A 127 22.04 -1.29 6.37
CA ASP A 127 22.57 -2.24 5.38
C ASP A 127 24.01 -2.66 5.69
N ILE A 128 24.43 -3.76 5.07
CA ILE A 128 25.78 -4.33 5.19
C ILE A 128 26.22 -4.87 3.85
N ILE A 129 27.45 -4.56 3.44
CA ILE A 129 28.13 -5.32 2.38
C ILE A 129 29.18 -6.23 3.02
N TYR A 130 29.14 -7.52 2.72
CA TYR A 130 30.16 -8.49 3.09
C TYR A 130 31.11 -8.75 1.93
N LEU A 131 32.41 -8.73 2.23
CA LEU A 131 33.50 -9.13 1.36
C LEU A 131 34.10 -10.41 1.92
N PHE A 132 34.06 -11.49 1.15
CA PHE A 132 34.53 -12.81 1.57
C PHE A 132 35.80 -13.20 0.84
N GLU A 133 36.70 -13.85 1.59
CA GLU A 133 37.84 -14.60 1.09
C GLU A 133 37.59 -16.10 1.23
N ILE A 134 37.94 -16.88 0.20
CA ILE A 134 37.85 -18.34 0.10
C ILE A 134 39.20 -18.86 -0.41
N GLY A 135 39.64 -20.03 0.08
CA GLY A 135 40.85 -20.66 -0.44
C GLY A 135 42.18 -20.06 0.03
N GLN A 136 42.21 -18.82 0.55
CA GLN A 136 43.40 -18.27 1.21
C GLN A 136 43.14 -17.83 2.67
N SER A 137 44.17 -17.98 3.50
CA SER A 137 44.12 -17.60 4.93
C SER A 137 45.27 -16.69 5.34
N ASN A 138 46.31 -16.55 4.51
CA ASN A 138 47.42 -15.64 4.75
C ASN A 138 47.16 -14.29 4.05
N PRO A 139 46.92 -13.19 4.79
CA PRO A 139 46.67 -11.87 4.21
C PRO A 139 47.82 -11.26 3.40
N SER A 140 49.03 -11.82 3.52
CA SER A 140 50.19 -11.41 2.71
C SER A 140 50.26 -12.12 1.35
N ASN A 141 49.42 -13.13 1.11
CA ASN A 141 49.33 -13.81 -0.17
C ASN A 141 48.52 -12.95 -1.14
N SER A 142 48.97 -12.81 -2.39
CA SER A 142 48.27 -12.02 -3.40
C SER A 142 46.87 -12.54 -3.75
N GLY A 143 46.59 -13.82 -3.48
CA GLY A 143 45.28 -14.41 -3.63
C GLY A 143 44.30 -14.06 -2.50
N PHE A 144 44.79 -13.48 -1.39
CA PHE A 144 43.94 -12.94 -0.34
C PHE A 144 43.49 -11.53 -0.74
N ASP A 145 42.35 -11.44 -1.42
CA ASP A 145 41.82 -10.17 -1.94
C ASP A 145 40.38 -9.88 -1.46
N LEU A 146 39.74 -10.77 -0.70
CA LEU A 146 38.38 -10.59 -0.19
C LEU A 146 37.35 -10.30 -1.31
N GLN A 147 37.61 -10.74 -2.55
CA GLN A 147 36.74 -10.50 -3.69
C GLN A 147 36.01 -11.74 -4.18
N ASP A 148 36.22 -12.88 -3.50
CA ASP A 148 35.66 -14.16 -3.90
C ASP A 148 34.13 -14.15 -3.85
N ASN A 149 33.56 -13.41 -2.91
CA ASN A 149 32.14 -13.09 -2.90
C ASN A 149 31.88 -11.72 -2.26
N VAL A 150 31.10 -10.90 -2.95
CA VAL A 150 30.67 -9.57 -2.52
C VAL A 150 29.15 -9.57 -2.43
N PHE A 151 28.64 -9.36 -1.22
CA PHE A 151 27.24 -9.63 -0.93
C PHE A 151 26.58 -8.52 -0.11
N LEU A 152 25.47 -7.96 -0.60
CA LEU A 152 24.69 -6.93 0.09
C LEU A 152 23.55 -7.56 0.87
N VAL A 153 23.39 -7.13 2.12
CA VAL A 153 22.19 -7.32 2.92
C VAL A 153 21.58 -5.95 3.17
N SER A 154 20.41 -5.68 2.57
CA SER A 154 19.64 -4.47 2.85
C SER A 154 18.52 -4.75 3.83
N VAL A 155 18.26 -3.78 4.71
CA VAL A 155 17.24 -3.89 5.76
C VAL A 155 16.14 -2.85 5.51
N SER A 156 14.92 -3.32 5.29
CA SER A 156 13.73 -2.47 5.25
C SER A 156 12.75 -2.87 6.34
N ASP A 157 12.01 -1.90 6.86
CA ASP A 157 10.86 -2.21 7.71
C ASP A 157 9.82 -2.98 6.87
N PRO A 158 9.06 -3.92 7.45
CA PRO A 158 8.00 -4.59 6.73
C PRO A 158 7.01 -3.52 6.27
N THR A 159 6.60 -3.55 5.00
CA THR A 159 5.46 -2.75 4.55
C THR A 159 4.30 -2.99 5.51
N PRO A 160 3.72 -1.94 6.13
CA PRO A 160 2.57 -2.14 7.00
C PRO A 160 1.48 -2.82 6.19
N THR A 161 0.96 -3.95 6.70
CA THR A 161 -0.18 -4.62 6.08
C THR A 161 -1.31 -3.60 5.97
N PRO A 162 -1.83 -3.29 4.76
CA PRO A 162 -2.93 -2.35 4.64
C PRO A 162 -4.11 -2.89 5.44
N LEU A 163 -4.66 -2.05 6.32
CA LEU A 163 -5.80 -2.40 7.14
C LEU A 163 -6.98 -2.82 6.27
N PRO A 164 -7.77 -3.83 6.67
CA PRO A 164 -8.96 -4.22 5.93
C PRO A 164 -9.88 -3.00 5.82
N THR A 165 -10.24 -2.66 4.59
CA THR A 165 -11.15 -1.56 4.30
C THR A 165 -12.52 -2.13 4.00
N TYR A 166 -13.51 -1.73 4.79
CA TYR A 166 -14.89 -2.17 4.63
C TYR A 166 -15.70 -1.07 3.94
N THR A 167 -16.60 -1.47 3.04
CA THR A 167 -17.50 -0.56 2.33
C THR A 167 -18.92 -0.72 2.86
N TYR A 168 -19.56 0.40 3.15
CA TYR A 168 -20.90 0.47 3.73
C TYR A 168 -21.80 1.39 2.90
N SER A 169 -23.08 1.02 2.87
CA SER A 169 -24.20 1.79 2.35
C SER A 169 -25.41 1.49 3.24
N ILE A 170 -26.35 2.42 3.37
CA ILE A 170 -27.54 2.20 4.20
C ILE A 170 -28.52 1.27 3.51
N TRP A 171 -28.72 1.42 2.20
CA TRP A 171 -29.66 0.62 1.44
C TRP A 171 -28.97 -0.55 0.74
N ALA A 172 -29.55 -1.74 0.90
CA ALA A 172 -29.23 -2.85 0.03
C ALA A 172 -29.60 -2.50 -1.42
N SER A 173 -28.83 -3.01 -2.39
CA SER A 173 -29.10 -2.78 -3.81
C SER A 173 -30.44 -3.35 -4.29
N SER A 174 -31.07 -4.22 -3.50
CA SER A 174 -32.41 -4.77 -3.74
C SER A 174 -33.55 -3.90 -3.19
N THR A 175 -33.27 -2.93 -2.30
CA THR A 175 -34.30 -2.07 -1.72
C THR A 175 -34.83 -1.09 -2.78
N THR A 176 -36.16 -0.95 -2.87
CA THR A 176 -36.83 -0.12 -3.87
C THR A 176 -37.79 0.91 -3.24
N PRO A 177 -37.96 2.09 -3.87
CA PRO A 177 -38.96 3.08 -3.48
C PRO A 177 -40.39 2.62 -3.73
N ALA A 178 -41.32 3.17 -2.93
CA ALA A 178 -42.74 2.94 -3.16
C ALA A 178 -43.33 3.85 -4.24
N GLN A 179 -42.74 5.03 -4.45
CA GLN A 179 -43.25 6.03 -5.40
C GLN A 179 -42.12 6.70 -6.17
N ILE A 180 -42.38 6.94 -7.46
CA ILE A 180 -41.65 7.89 -8.30
C ILE A 180 -42.53 9.13 -8.46
N ALA A 181 -42.01 10.29 -8.03
CA ALA A 181 -42.66 11.59 -8.15
C ALA A 181 -42.17 12.33 -9.39
N ASN A 182 -42.95 13.34 -9.82
CA ASN A 182 -42.60 14.26 -10.88
C ASN A 182 -43.19 15.65 -10.59
N ASP A 183 -42.32 16.62 -10.30
CA ASP A 183 -42.72 18.00 -10.04
C ASP A 183 -42.57 18.91 -11.28
N SER A 184 -42.15 18.35 -12.42
CA SER A 184 -41.92 19.05 -13.69
C SER A 184 -40.95 20.22 -13.60
N ARG A 185 -40.09 20.24 -12.56
CA ARG A 185 -39.12 21.31 -12.28
C ARG A 185 -37.81 20.69 -11.81
N ALA A 186 -36.69 21.22 -12.29
CA ALA A 186 -35.37 20.83 -11.80
C ALA A 186 -35.26 21.01 -10.27
N ILE A 187 -34.68 20.03 -9.59
CA ILE A 187 -34.71 19.91 -8.13
C ILE A 187 -33.45 19.22 -7.63
N GLU A 188 -32.91 19.73 -6.52
CA GLU A 188 -31.97 19.01 -5.65
C GLU A 188 -32.78 18.33 -4.54
N VAL A 189 -32.56 17.04 -4.32
CA VAL A 189 -33.13 16.28 -3.19
C VAL A 189 -32.00 15.67 -2.38
N GLY A 190 -32.19 15.53 -1.06
CA GLY A 190 -31.11 15.16 -0.15
C GLY A 190 -31.57 14.48 1.14
N VAL A 191 -30.60 13.86 1.81
CA VAL A 191 -30.75 13.18 3.10
C VAL A 191 -29.63 13.61 4.04
N LYS A 192 -29.97 13.84 5.30
CA LYS A 192 -29.04 14.07 6.40
C LYS A 192 -28.61 12.75 6.99
N PHE A 193 -27.30 12.60 7.16
CA PHE A 193 -26.70 11.38 7.70
C PHE A 193 -25.52 11.69 8.63
N LYS A 194 -25.13 10.69 9.41
CA LYS A 194 -23.86 10.68 10.17
C LYS A 194 -23.27 9.27 10.17
N SER A 195 -22.02 9.16 10.61
CA SER A 195 -21.41 7.87 10.94
C SER A 195 -20.98 7.82 12.41
N ASP A 196 -20.97 6.64 13.01
CA ASP A 196 -20.45 6.40 14.37
C ASP A 196 -18.92 6.52 14.47
N VAL A 197 -18.21 6.39 13.34
CA VAL A 197 -16.75 6.37 13.27
C VAL A 197 -16.24 7.34 12.21
N ASP A 198 -14.98 7.75 12.33
CA ASP A 198 -14.29 8.49 11.28
C ASP A 198 -14.19 7.62 10.02
N GLY A 199 -14.15 8.24 8.85
CA GLY A 199 -13.94 7.50 7.60
C GLY A 199 -14.07 8.39 6.39
N TYR A 200 -14.37 7.78 5.24
CA TYR A 200 -14.43 8.50 3.98
C TYR A 200 -15.72 8.21 3.23
N ILE A 201 -16.29 9.24 2.62
CA ILE A 201 -17.33 9.08 1.60
C ILE A 201 -16.65 9.04 0.24
N THR A 202 -16.79 7.91 -0.45
CA THR A 202 -16.20 7.68 -1.77
C THR A 202 -17.17 7.93 -2.90
N GLY A 203 -18.47 8.00 -2.62
CA GLY A 203 -19.48 8.21 -3.65
C GLY A 203 -20.88 8.43 -3.12
N ILE A 204 -21.79 8.75 -4.04
CA ILE A 204 -23.22 8.95 -3.81
C ILE A 204 -23.99 7.94 -4.66
N ARG A 205 -25.09 7.44 -4.09
CA ARG A 205 -26.07 6.63 -4.82
C ARG A 205 -27.42 7.33 -4.82
N PHE A 206 -28.21 7.12 -5.87
CA PHE A 206 -29.64 7.45 -5.85
C PHE A 206 -30.45 6.40 -6.59
N TYR A 207 -31.73 6.25 -6.23
CA TYR A 207 -32.63 5.37 -6.96
C TYR A 207 -33.27 6.09 -8.14
N LYS A 208 -32.99 5.61 -9.36
CA LYS A 208 -33.55 6.15 -10.61
C LYS A 208 -34.88 5.47 -10.94
N GLY A 209 -35.95 6.25 -10.94
CA GLY A 209 -37.26 5.83 -11.44
C GLY A 209 -37.40 6.01 -12.95
N SER A 210 -38.42 5.37 -13.53
CA SER A 210 -38.79 5.62 -14.94
C SER A 210 -39.10 7.11 -15.17
N GLY A 211 -38.67 7.65 -16.30
CA GLY A 211 -38.82 9.07 -16.64
C GLY A 211 -37.76 10.01 -16.06
N ASN A 212 -37.00 9.58 -15.04
CA ASN A 212 -35.89 10.36 -14.50
C ASN A 212 -34.69 10.32 -15.46
N THR A 213 -34.71 11.24 -16.42
CA THR A 213 -33.78 11.33 -17.55
C THR A 213 -33.07 12.68 -17.53
N GLY A 214 -32.01 12.80 -18.33
CA GLY A 214 -31.13 13.96 -18.30
C GLY A 214 -29.95 13.76 -17.34
N THR A 215 -29.20 14.83 -17.12
CA THR A 215 -28.00 14.79 -16.28
C THR A 215 -28.38 14.78 -14.79
N HIS A 216 -27.73 13.90 -14.04
CA HIS A 216 -27.78 13.86 -12.57
C HIS A 216 -26.43 14.25 -11.98
N ILE A 217 -26.46 15.01 -10.89
CA ILE A 217 -25.25 15.47 -10.20
C ILE A 217 -25.37 15.09 -8.73
N GLY A 218 -24.45 14.25 -8.22
CA GLY A 218 -24.35 13.91 -6.81
C GLY A 218 -23.50 14.92 -6.06
N ASN A 219 -23.87 15.23 -4.82
CA ASN A 219 -23.15 16.17 -3.98
C ASN A 219 -23.06 15.69 -2.53
N LEU A 220 -21.98 16.09 -1.86
CA LEU A 220 -21.80 15.95 -0.43
C LEU A 220 -21.56 17.34 0.18
N TRP A 221 -22.24 17.63 1.29
CA TRP A 221 -22.19 18.93 1.94
C TRP A 221 -22.00 18.81 3.45
N THR A 222 -21.43 19.85 4.06
CA THR A 222 -21.58 20.09 5.50
C THR A 222 -23.02 20.49 5.82
N SER A 223 -23.41 20.36 7.10
CA SER A 223 -24.70 20.86 7.58
C SER A 223 -24.88 22.38 7.43
N SER A 224 -23.79 23.15 7.32
CA SER A 224 -23.78 24.60 7.10
C SER A 224 -23.84 25.02 5.62
N GLY A 225 -23.83 24.07 4.68
CA GLY A 225 -23.98 24.34 3.25
C GLY A 225 -22.69 24.46 2.45
N GLN A 226 -21.54 24.15 3.03
CA GLN A 226 -20.30 24.04 2.27
C GLN A 226 -20.31 22.75 1.45
N LYS A 227 -20.07 22.87 0.14
CA LYS A 227 -19.88 21.72 -0.75
C LYS A 227 -18.53 21.07 -0.48
N LEU A 228 -18.52 19.80 -0.13
CA LEU A 228 -17.30 19.01 0.10
C LEU A 228 -16.86 18.25 -1.15
N ALA A 229 -17.83 17.72 -1.90
CA ALA A 229 -17.57 17.08 -3.19
C ALA A 229 -18.80 17.10 -4.11
N THR A 230 -18.54 16.92 -5.40
CA THR A 230 -19.56 16.78 -6.45
C THR A 230 -19.07 15.83 -7.53
N ALA A 231 -19.98 15.08 -8.13
CA ALA A 231 -19.70 14.24 -9.28
C ALA A 231 -20.93 14.15 -10.19
N THR A 232 -20.70 14.13 -11.50
CA THR A 232 -21.76 13.92 -12.48
C THR A 232 -21.95 12.43 -12.71
N PHE A 233 -23.18 11.93 -12.58
CA PHE A 233 -23.47 10.53 -12.89
C PHE A 233 -23.30 10.27 -14.39
N THR A 234 -22.62 9.18 -14.71
CA THR A 234 -22.37 8.71 -16.08
C THR A 234 -22.66 7.22 -16.18
N ASN A 235 -22.99 6.72 -17.38
CA ASN A 235 -23.27 5.30 -17.62
C ASN A 235 -24.41 4.73 -16.75
N GLU A 236 -25.44 5.54 -16.52
CA GLU A 236 -26.61 5.13 -15.74
C GLU A 236 -27.47 4.11 -16.48
N THR A 237 -28.17 3.26 -15.72
CA THR A 237 -29.22 2.39 -16.27
C THR A 237 -30.54 3.15 -16.46
N ALA A 238 -31.53 2.47 -17.06
CA ALA A 238 -32.88 3.04 -17.23
C ALA A 238 -33.59 3.27 -15.88
N THR A 239 -33.45 2.32 -14.95
CA THR A 239 -34.05 2.34 -13.61
C THR A 239 -33.17 1.61 -12.60
N GLY A 240 -33.38 1.86 -11.31
CA GLY A 240 -32.68 1.20 -10.20
C GLY A 240 -31.61 2.09 -9.56
N TRP A 241 -30.84 1.52 -8.63
CA TRP A 241 -29.75 2.24 -7.97
C TRP A 241 -28.65 2.63 -8.96
N GLN A 242 -28.36 3.93 -9.01
CA GLN A 242 -27.20 4.49 -9.69
C GLN A 242 -26.16 4.84 -8.65
N GLN A 243 -24.88 4.73 -9.00
CA GLN A 243 -23.77 5.13 -8.16
C GLN A 243 -22.80 5.99 -8.97
N VAL A 244 -22.24 7.01 -8.32
CA VAL A 244 -21.08 7.75 -8.83
C VAL A 244 -20.06 7.89 -7.72
N ASN A 245 -18.78 7.72 -8.07
CA ASN A 245 -17.67 7.94 -7.15
C ASN A 245 -17.15 9.37 -7.29
N PHE A 246 -16.68 9.95 -6.19
CA PHE A 246 -15.96 11.21 -6.21
C PHE A 246 -14.54 11.01 -6.74
N ALA A 247 -13.94 12.07 -7.30
CA ALA A 247 -12.56 12.03 -7.77
C ALA A 247 -11.55 11.77 -6.65
N GLN A 248 -11.86 12.22 -5.44
CA GLN A 248 -11.09 11.95 -4.23
C GLN A 248 -12.06 11.57 -3.09
N PRO A 249 -11.75 10.56 -2.27
CA PRO A 249 -12.53 10.26 -1.07
C PRO A 249 -12.58 11.46 -0.13
N VAL A 250 -13.76 11.76 0.41
CA VAL A 250 -13.96 12.91 1.31
C VAL A 250 -13.93 12.41 2.75
N PRO A 251 -13.01 12.89 3.61
CA PRO A 251 -13.00 12.53 5.01
C PRO A 251 -14.24 13.09 5.72
N ILE A 252 -14.85 12.27 6.57
CA ILE A 252 -15.91 12.67 7.49
C ILE A 252 -15.51 12.30 8.92
N THR A 253 -15.95 13.13 9.86
CA THR A 253 -15.72 12.92 11.28
C THR A 253 -16.90 12.19 11.91
N ALA A 254 -16.61 11.27 12.82
CA ALA A 254 -17.59 10.56 13.64
C ALA A 254 -18.59 11.54 14.25
N ASN A 255 -19.85 11.12 14.33
CA ASN A 255 -20.96 11.83 14.95
C ASN A 255 -21.24 13.24 14.39
N THR A 256 -20.68 13.57 13.21
CA THR A 256 -20.92 14.84 12.53
C THR A 256 -22.00 14.68 11.46
N VAL A 257 -22.93 15.64 11.37
CA VAL A 257 -24.03 15.61 10.40
C VAL A 257 -23.61 16.18 9.06
N TYR A 258 -23.80 15.40 8.01
CA TYR A 258 -23.56 15.76 6.62
C TYR A 258 -24.86 15.59 5.81
N ILE A 259 -24.88 16.17 4.61
CA ILE A 259 -25.99 16.03 3.67
C ILE A 259 -25.46 15.40 2.38
N ALA A 260 -26.05 14.27 2.01
CA ALA A 260 -25.89 13.65 0.71
C ALA A 260 -27.07 14.07 -0.18
N SER A 261 -26.82 14.50 -1.40
CA SER A 261 -27.88 14.96 -2.30
C SER A 261 -27.60 14.60 -3.76
N TYR A 262 -28.65 14.65 -4.59
CA TYR A 262 -28.48 14.73 -6.03
C TYR A 262 -29.44 15.73 -6.67
N HIS A 263 -29.00 16.33 -7.77
CA HIS A 263 -29.80 17.18 -8.65
C HIS A 263 -30.33 16.39 -9.84
N THR A 264 -31.58 16.62 -10.20
CA THR A 264 -32.19 16.20 -11.47
C THR A 264 -32.72 17.41 -12.22
N SER A 265 -32.51 17.42 -13.54
CA SER A 265 -32.93 18.52 -14.42
C SER A 265 -34.41 18.46 -14.83
N ARG A 266 -35.06 17.31 -14.67
CA ARG A 266 -36.44 17.08 -15.16
C ARG A 266 -37.50 16.99 -14.07
N GLY A 267 -37.09 16.96 -12.80
CA GLY A 267 -38.02 16.94 -11.66
C GLY A 267 -38.60 15.58 -11.31
N TYR A 268 -38.11 14.50 -11.92
CA TYR A 268 -38.46 13.14 -11.55
C TYR A 268 -37.53 12.65 -10.45
N TYR A 269 -38.06 12.05 -9.39
CA TYR A 269 -37.26 11.49 -8.30
C TYR A 269 -38.03 10.41 -7.55
N ALA A 270 -37.30 9.48 -6.93
CA ALA A 270 -37.90 8.50 -6.02
C ALA A 270 -38.23 9.17 -4.68
N ALA A 271 -39.40 8.86 -4.10
CA ALA A 271 -39.82 9.44 -2.83
C ALA A 271 -40.72 8.52 -2.02
N ASN A 272 -40.52 8.48 -0.72
CA ASN A 272 -41.50 8.00 0.25
C ASN A 272 -41.77 9.11 1.25
N GLN A 273 -43.00 9.61 1.31
CA GLN A 273 -43.39 10.63 2.27
C GLN A 273 -43.52 10.03 3.68
N ARG A 274 -43.40 10.88 4.69
CA ARG A 274 -43.52 10.58 6.12
C ARG A 274 -42.49 9.59 6.66
N TYR A 275 -41.46 9.30 5.87
CA TYR A 275 -40.50 8.23 6.16
C TYR A 275 -39.69 8.52 7.43
N PHE A 276 -39.26 9.77 7.61
CA PHE A 276 -38.46 10.20 8.75
C PHE A 276 -39.29 10.86 9.88
N GLU A 277 -40.62 10.73 9.89
CA GLU A 277 -41.48 11.38 10.90
C GLU A 277 -41.24 10.84 12.32
N THR A 278 -41.09 9.52 12.45
CA THR A 278 -41.00 8.85 13.76
C THR A 278 -39.66 8.15 14.00
N ALA A 279 -38.90 7.83 12.95
CA ALA A 279 -37.65 7.10 13.04
C ALA A 279 -36.65 7.51 11.94
N GLY A 280 -35.38 7.20 12.17
CA GLY A 280 -34.30 7.28 11.18
C GLY A 280 -34.17 5.97 10.42
N VAL A 281 -33.02 5.78 9.76
CA VAL A 281 -32.63 4.49 9.19
C VAL A 281 -31.23 4.17 9.63
N ASP A 282 -31.07 2.99 10.24
CA ASP A 282 -29.80 2.54 10.80
C ASP A 282 -29.24 1.37 9.99
N SER A 283 -27.99 1.51 9.56
CA SER A 283 -27.16 0.44 9.01
C SER A 283 -25.73 0.69 9.51
N PRO A 284 -25.41 0.26 10.74
CA PRO A 284 -24.15 0.63 11.37
C PRO A 284 -22.93 0.37 10.48
N PRO A 285 -21.98 1.34 10.39
CA PRO A 285 -21.87 2.52 11.24
C PRO A 285 -22.59 3.76 10.70
N LEU A 286 -23.51 3.63 9.74
CA LEU A 286 -24.21 4.76 9.10
C LEU A 286 -25.64 4.93 9.63
N HIS A 287 -26.04 6.20 9.76
CA HIS A 287 -27.35 6.60 10.27
C HIS A 287 -27.95 7.69 9.40
N PHE A 288 -29.16 7.49 8.89
CA PHE A 288 -30.04 8.58 8.46
C PHE A 288 -30.88 9.05 9.63
N LEU A 289 -30.90 10.36 9.82
CA LEU A 289 -31.48 10.97 11.01
C LEU A 289 -33.02 11.01 10.94
N ARG A 290 -33.69 10.83 12.07
CA ARG A 290 -35.13 11.16 12.15
C ARG A 290 -35.34 12.67 12.17
N ASN A 291 -36.54 13.13 11.83
CA ASN A 291 -36.89 14.53 12.02
C ASN A 291 -36.76 14.94 13.50
N GLY A 292 -36.18 16.12 13.73
CA GLY A 292 -35.98 16.70 15.06
C GLY A 292 -34.60 16.45 15.66
N GLU A 293 -33.81 15.48 15.15
CA GLU A 293 -32.42 15.28 15.60
C GLU A 293 -31.46 16.35 15.08
N SER A 294 -31.67 16.79 13.84
CA SER A 294 -30.89 17.87 13.22
C SER A 294 -31.79 18.69 12.29
N GLY A 295 -32.90 19.18 12.85
CA GLY A 295 -34.01 19.74 12.08
C GLY A 295 -34.75 18.66 11.28
N GLY A 296 -35.39 19.03 10.17
CA GLY A 296 -36.04 18.06 9.28
C GLY A 296 -35.04 17.30 8.41
N ASN A 297 -35.29 16.01 8.20
CA ASN A 297 -34.65 15.17 7.19
C ASN A 297 -35.59 14.98 5.99
N GLY A 298 -35.03 14.61 4.84
CA GLY A 298 -35.70 14.77 3.56
C GLY A 298 -35.67 16.22 3.13
N VAL A 299 -34.48 16.68 2.72
CA VAL A 299 -34.27 18.05 2.28
C VAL A 299 -34.38 18.17 0.76
N TYR A 300 -34.82 19.31 0.26
CA TYR A 300 -34.86 19.60 -1.16
C TYR A 300 -34.65 21.09 -1.45
N LYS A 301 -34.48 21.42 -2.73
CA LYS A 301 -34.53 22.79 -3.26
C LYS A 301 -34.79 22.77 -4.77
N TYR A 302 -35.77 23.53 -5.21
CA TYR A 302 -35.98 23.73 -6.65
C TYR A 302 -34.92 24.69 -7.23
N GLY A 303 -34.45 24.38 -8.43
CA GLY A 303 -33.49 25.22 -9.14
C GLY A 303 -32.98 24.57 -10.41
N ALA A 304 -32.74 25.38 -11.46
CA ALA A 304 -32.17 24.89 -12.72
C ALA A 304 -30.77 24.28 -12.55
N THR A 305 -30.04 24.72 -11.52
CA THR A 305 -28.70 24.25 -11.16
C THR A 305 -28.69 23.64 -9.77
N SER A 306 -27.77 22.68 -9.56
CA SER A 306 -27.51 22.09 -8.24
C SER A 306 -27.15 23.17 -7.20
N SER A 307 -27.76 23.08 -6.02
CA SER A 307 -27.57 24.04 -4.93
C SER A 307 -27.89 23.38 -3.58
N PHE A 308 -27.37 23.95 -2.49
CA PHE A 308 -27.53 23.37 -1.16
C PHE A 308 -29.01 23.27 -0.76
N PRO A 309 -29.55 22.07 -0.46
CA PRO A 309 -30.96 21.90 -0.16
C PRO A 309 -31.30 22.28 1.28
N THR A 310 -32.25 23.20 1.46
CA THR A 310 -32.63 23.76 2.77
C THR A 310 -34.08 23.49 3.15
N ASP A 311 -34.94 23.22 2.16
CA ASP A 311 -36.38 23.07 2.38
C ASP A 311 -36.71 21.63 2.74
N THR A 312 -37.82 21.38 3.40
CA THR A 312 -38.28 20.02 3.74
C THR A 312 -39.74 19.86 3.40
N TYR A 313 -40.15 18.63 3.03
CA TYR A 313 -41.54 18.33 2.75
C TYR A 313 -41.90 16.95 3.29
N ARG A 314 -42.83 16.92 4.26
CA ARG A 314 -43.40 15.70 4.84
C ARG A 314 -42.35 14.64 5.22
N SER A 315 -41.20 15.04 5.77
CA SER A 315 -40.17 14.10 6.27
C SER A 315 -39.78 13.02 5.24
N SER A 316 -39.68 13.40 3.96
CA SER A 316 -39.62 12.44 2.86
C SER A 316 -38.26 11.74 2.76
N ASN A 317 -38.25 10.45 2.46
CA ASN A 317 -37.04 9.77 1.99
C ASN A 317 -36.95 9.89 0.47
N TYR A 318 -35.90 10.54 -0.03
CA TYR A 318 -35.65 10.74 -1.47
C TYR A 318 -34.74 9.68 -2.11
N TRP A 319 -34.51 8.56 -1.41
CA TRP A 319 -33.79 7.39 -1.92
C TRP A 319 -32.38 7.69 -2.40
N ILE A 320 -31.64 8.32 -1.50
CA ILE A 320 -30.24 8.69 -1.66
C ILE A 320 -29.45 7.85 -0.67
N ASP A 321 -28.24 7.48 -1.07
CA ASP A 321 -27.29 6.77 -0.22
C ASP A 321 -25.89 7.33 -0.37
N VAL A 322 -25.03 6.93 0.56
CA VAL A 322 -23.59 7.18 0.50
C VAL A 322 -22.84 5.86 0.34
N VAL A 323 -21.66 5.95 -0.28
CA VAL A 323 -20.67 4.88 -0.26
C VAL A 323 -19.61 5.29 0.76
N PHE A 324 -19.64 4.66 1.93
CA PHE A 324 -18.73 4.94 3.03
C PHE A 324 -17.66 3.86 3.12
N ILE A 325 -16.42 4.25 3.38
CA ILE A 325 -15.34 3.33 3.71
C ILE A 325 -14.70 3.69 5.05
N ASN A 326 -14.33 2.66 5.81
CA ASN A 326 -13.49 2.79 7.01
C ASN A 326 -12.45 1.66 6.99
N SER A 327 -11.24 1.99 7.44
CA SER A 327 -10.17 1.03 7.71
C SER A 327 -10.05 0.84 9.22
N TYR A 328 -10.28 -0.38 9.72
CA TYR A 328 -10.14 -0.69 11.14
C TYR A 328 -8.69 -1.04 11.47
N LEU A 329 -8.16 -0.43 12.53
CA LEU A 329 -6.93 -0.82 13.23
C LEU A 329 -7.18 -2.06 14.09
#